data_AF-A0A6P0MT40-F1
#
_entry.id   AF-A0A6P0MT40-F1
#
_cell.length_a   1.000
_cell.length_b   1.000
_cell.length_c   1.000
_cell.angle_alpha   90.00
_cell.angle_beta   90.00
_cell.angle_gamma   90.00
#
_symmetry.space_group_name_H-M   'P 1'
#
loop_
_entity.id
_entity.type
_entity.pdbx_description
1 polymer ?
#
loop_
_entity_poly.entity_id
_entity_poly.type
_entity_poly.pdbx_seq_one_letter_code
_entity_poly.pdbx_strand_id
1 'polypeptide(L)'
;MPDINAEIESQIYGVIFGQAVGDALGFGTEFLSKSQVAQEYPSGLDTYRQITRFQPSQDKGYMLTWSPGDWTDDTDQILCILDSLLEHHRVDVLDIARRFHHWAITDGGEVKKGVGELF
;
A
#
# COMPACT_ATOMS: atom_id res chain seq x y z
N MET A 1 -33.62 -13.01 0.59
CA MET A 1 -32.93 -11.77 1.01
C MET A 1 -31.45 -12.06 0.98
N PRO A 2 -30.59 -11.13 0.53
CA PRO A 2 -29.14 -11.32 0.59
C PRO A 2 -28.69 -11.53 2.05
N ASP A 3 -27.64 -12.32 2.22
CA ASP A 3 -26.99 -12.51 3.52
C ASP A 3 -26.20 -11.25 3.86
N ILE A 4 -26.70 -10.49 4.83
CA ILE A 4 -26.13 -9.20 5.23
C ILE A 4 -24.70 -9.35 5.79
N ASN A 5 -24.38 -10.50 6.39
CA ASN A 5 -23.04 -10.74 6.92
C ASN A 5 -22.05 -10.97 5.79
N ALA A 6 -22.44 -11.73 4.76
CA ALA A 6 -21.62 -11.93 3.57
C ALA A 6 -21.40 -10.63 2.81
N GLU A 7 -22.39 -9.73 2.77
CA GLU A 7 -22.25 -8.41 2.15
C GLU A 7 -21.28 -7.51 2.93
N ILE A 8 -21.39 -7.45 4.26
CA ILE A 8 -20.49 -6.68 5.13
C ILE A 8 -19.05 -7.22 5.02
N GLU A 9 -18.89 -8.55 5.05
CA GLU A 9 -17.59 -9.20 4.89
C GLU A 9 -16.93 -8.83 3.54
N SER A 10 -17.70 -8.90 2.46
CA SER A 10 -17.21 -8.49 1.14
C SER A 10 -16.81 -7.01 1.09
N GLN A 11 -17.52 -6.13 1.80
CA GLN A 11 -17.19 -4.72 1.89
C GLN A 11 -15.91 -4.47 2.70
N ILE A 12 -15.72 -5.19 3.80
CA ILE A 12 -14.49 -5.11 4.61
C ILE A 12 -13.28 -5.55 3.78
N TYR A 13 -13.40 -6.68 3.06
CA TYR A 13 -12.37 -7.09 2.12
C TYR A 13 -12.11 -6.05 1.04
N GLY A 14 -13.17 -5.47 0.48
CA GLY A 14 -13.05 -4.38 -0.50
C GLY A 14 -12.29 -3.16 0.02
N VAL A 15 -12.46 -2.80 1.30
CA VAL A 15 -11.71 -1.71 1.93
C VAL A 15 -10.23 -2.05 2.06
N ILE A 16 -9.91 -3.23 2.63
CA ILE A 16 -8.53 -3.64 2.90
C ILE A 16 -7.77 -3.84 1.58
N PHE A 17 -8.31 -4.64 0.66
CA PHE A 17 -7.65 -4.90 -0.62
C PHE A 17 -7.67 -3.68 -1.54
N GLY A 18 -8.77 -2.93 -1.57
CA GLY A 18 -8.88 -1.74 -2.41
C GLY A 18 -7.86 -0.67 -2.02
N GLN A 19 -7.60 -0.52 -0.72
CA GLN A 19 -6.53 0.36 -0.25
C GLN A 19 -5.16 -0.12 -0.70
N ALA A 20 -4.79 -1.40 -0.47
CA ALA A 20 -3.47 -1.92 -0.85
C ALA A 20 -3.24 -1.87 -2.37
N VAL A 21 -4.26 -2.16 -3.17
CA VAL A 21 -4.23 -2.03 -4.64
C VAL A 21 -4.03 -0.57 -5.06
N GLY A 22 -4.76 0.35 -4.42
CA GLY A 22 -4.67 1.78 -4.70
C GLY A 22 -3.31 2.37 -4.35
N ASP A 23 -2.73 1.95 -3.23
CA ASP A 23 -1.37 2.28 -2.80
C ASP A 23 -0.34 1.80 -3.83
N ALA A 24 -0.30 0.50 -4.12
CA ALA A 24 0.66 -0.10 -5.06
C ALA A 24 0.56 0.51 -6.48
N LEU A 25 -0.65 0.85 -6.96
CA LEU A 25 -0.81 1.53 -8.25
C LEU A 25 -0.43 3.02 -8.16
N GLY A 26 -0.84 3.68 -7.08
CA GLY A 26 -0.63 5.11 -6.82
C GLY A 26 0.83 5.49 -6.73
N PHE A 27 1.69 4.59 -6.24
CA PHE A 27 3.15 4.71 -6.24
C PHE A 27 3.71 5.15 -7.60
N GLY A 28 3.11 4.69 -8.70
CA GLY A 28 3.52 5.05 -10.05
C GLY A 28 3.37 6.53 -10.40
N THR A 29 2.55 7.27 -9.65
CA THR A 29 2.23 8.69 -9.89
C THR A 29 2.60 9.63 -8.75
N GLU A 30 3.13 9.08 -7.66
CA GLU A 30 3.55 9.84 -6.49
C GLU A 30 4.53 10.97 -6.87
N PHE A 31 4.38 12.16 -6.29
CA PHE A 31 5.18 13.37 -6.60
C PHE A 31 5.12 13.87 -8.06
N LEU A 32 4.28 13.29 -8.93
CA LEU A 32 4.06 13.80 -10.28
C LEU A 32 2.89 14.78 -10.33
N SER A 33 3.04 15.86 -11.10
CA SER A 33 1.91 16.70 -11.50
C SER A 33 1.02 15.95 -12.52
N LYS A 34 -0.24 16.37 -12.66
CA LYS A 34 -1.14 15.83 -13.70
C LYS A 34 -0.56 15.89 -15.10
N SER A 35 0.22 16.94 -15.42
CA SER A 35 0.87 17.08 -16.72
C SER A 35 1.98 16.05 -16.93
N GLN A 36 2.77 15.76 -15.89
CA GLN A 36 3.80 14.72 -15.91
C GLN A 36 3.18 13.33 -16.00
N VAL A 37 2.10 13.06 -15.26
CA VAL A 37 1.34 11.80 -15.36
C VAL A 37 0.83 11.59 -16.78
N ALA A 38 0.24 12.61 -17.43
CA ALA A 38 -0.24 12.49 -18.80
C ALA A 38 0.90 12.30 -19.83
N GLN A 39 2.09 12.83 -19.54
CA GLN A 39 3.26 12.64 -20.39
C GLN A 39 3.87 11.24 -20.22
N GLU A 40 3.98 10.76 -18.99
CA GLU A 40 4.58 9.47 -18.65
C GLU A 40 3.65 8.30 -18.97
N TYR A 41 2.34 8.48 -18.74
CA TYR A 41 1.29 7.49 -18.98
C TYR A 41 0.21 8.06 -19.93
N PRO A 42 0.51 8.26 -21.22
CA PRO A 42 -0.41 8.90 -22.18
C PRO A 42 -1.70 8.12 -22.41
N SER A 43 -1.70 6.81 -22.14
CA SER A 43 -2.89 5.96 -22.20
C SER A 43 -3.52 5.69 -20.83
N GLY A 44 -3.06 6.37 -19.78
CA GLY A 44 -3.38 6.06 -18.39
C GLY A 44 -2.47 5.01 -17.77
N LEU A 45 -2.53 4.92 -16.44
CA LEU A 45 -1.84 3.92 -15.61
C LEU A 45 -2.90 3.00 -15.02
N ASP A 46 -2.92 1.74 -15.45
CA ASP A 46 -3.92 0.74 -15.04
C ASP A 46 -3.33 -0.60 -14.62
N THR A 47 -2.01 -0.77 -14.76
CA THR A 47 -1.29 -1.98 -14.34
C THR A 47 0.04 -1.63 -13.67
N TYR A 48 0.45 -2.44 -12.69
CA TYR A 48 1.73 -2.25 -12.01
C TYR A 48 2.95 -2.37 -12.95
N ARG A 49 2.83 -3.13 -14.05
CA ARG A 49 3.94 -3.33 -15.00
C ARG A 49 4.31 -2.08 -15.79
N GLN A 50 3.40 -1.10 -15.88
CA GLN A 50 3.67 0.17 -16.53
C GLN A 50 4.54 1.09 -15.67
N ILE A 51 4.58 0.88 -14.36
CA ILE A 51 5.29 1.76 -13.43
C ILE A 51 6.80 1.66 -13.70
N THR A 52 7.35 2.74 -14.23
CA THR A 52 8.76 2.88 -14.63
C THR A 52 9.68 3.05 -13.42
N ARG A 53 9.13 3.53 -12.30
CA ARG A 53 9.84 3.79 -11.03
C ARG A 53 10.41 2.51 -10.38
N PHE A 54 9.92 1.33 -10.77
CA PHE A 54 10.49 0.06 -10.33
C PHE A 54 11.89 -0.22 -10.92
N GLN A 55 12.31 0.51 -11.96
CA GLN A 55 13.59 0.28 -12.58
C GLN A 55 14.76 0.92 -11.81
N PRO A 56 15.88 0.19 -11.63
CA PRO A 56 17.14 0.74 -11.15
C PRO A 56 17.55 1.98 -11.94
N SER A 57 17.64 3.14 -11.30
CA SER A 57 18.36 4.29 -11.85
C SER A 57 19.60 4.55 -11.00
N GLN A 58 20.74 4.82 -11.66
CA GLN A 58 22.02 5.03 -10.98
C GLN A 58 21.99 6.22 -10.00
N ASP A 59 21.06 7.15 -10.16
CA ASP A 59 20.90 8.34 -9.31
C ASP A 59 20.02 8.11 -8.07
N LYS A 60 19.36 6.94 -7.93
CA LYS A 60 18.34 6.71 -6.90
C LYS A 60 18.70 5.52 -6.01
N GLY A 61 19.81 5.65 -5.29
CA GLY A 61 20.51 4.61 -4.51
C GLY A 61 19.72 3.78 -3.47
N TYR A 62 18.40 3.91 -3.39
CA TYR A 62 17.47 3.15 -2.54
C TYR A 62 16.31 2.48 -3.31
N MET A 63 16.04 2.89 -4.56
CA MET A 63 14.94 2.36 -5.40
C MET A 63 15.23 0.99 -6.04
N LEU A 64 16.38 0.39 -5.73
CA LEU A 64 16.94 -0.77 -6.43
C LEU A 64 16.18 -2.11 -6.29
N THR A 65 14.99 -2.14 -5.68
CA THR A 65 14.46 -3.38 -5.12
C THR A 65 12.93 -3.49 -5.10
N TRP A 66 12.24 -2.60 -5.80
CA TRP A 66 10.79 -2.60 -5.91
C TRP A 66 10.32 -3.49 -7.06
N SER A 67 9.30 -4.29 -6.82
CA SER A 67 8.66 -5.17 -7.79
C SER A 67 7.26 -4.66 -8.16
N PRO A 68 6.77 -4.96 -9.37
CA PRO A 68 5.40 -4.65 -9.74
C PRO A 68 4.38 -5.22 -8.75
N GLY A 69 3.65 -4.32 -8.09
CA GLY A 69 2.62 -4.66 -7.11
C GLY A 69 3.08 -4.60 -5.66
N ASP A 70 4.32 -4.19 -5.40
CA ASP A 70 4.75 -3.84 -4.05
C ASP A 70 3.99 -2.60 -3.56
N TRP A 71 3.54 -2.63 -2.31
CA TRP A 71 2.87 -1.51 -1.65
C TRP A 71 3.85 -0.61 -0.88
N THR A 72 3.41 0.56 -0.44
CA THR A 72 4.23 1.55 0.28
C THR A 72 3.89 1.62 1.77
N ASP A 73 4.32 2.68 2.45
CA ASP A 73 4.07 2.87 3.87
C ASP A 73 2.57 2.98 4.22
N ASP A 74 1.72 3.40 3.29
CA ASP A 74 0.26 3.44 3.47
C ASP A 74 -0.30 2.07 3.90
N THR A 75 0.07 0.99 3.20
CA THR A 75 -0.39 -0.37 3.54
C THR A 75 0.25 -0.89 4.83
N ASP A 76 1.55 -0.66 5.03
CA ASP A 76 2.24 -1.07 6.26
C ASP A 76 1.60 -0.46 7.52
N GLN A 77 1.25 0.83 7.47
CA GLN A 77 0.60 1.51 8.60
C GLN A 77 -0.84 1.03 8.78
N ILE A 78 -1.58 0.70 7.72
CA ILE A 78 -2.89 0.06 7.87
C ILE A 78 -2.78 -1.30 8.54
N LEU A 79 -1.77 -2.11 8.21
CA LEU A 79 -1.53 -3.38 8.89
C LEU A 79 -1.23 -3.18 10.38
N CYS A 80 -0.44 -2.17 10.75
CA CYS A 80 -0.22 -1.80 12.15
C CYS A 80 -1.54 -1.46 12.88
N ILE A 81 -2.46 -0.73 12.24
CA ILE A 81 -3.77 -0.40 12.81
C ILE A 81 -4.62 -1.66 12.95
N LEU A 82 -4.70 -2.49 11.91
CA LEU A 82 -5.49 -3.71 11.89
C LEU A 82 -5.02 -4.71 12.95
N ASP A 83 -3.71 -4.91 13.10
CA ASP A 83 -3.15 -5.77 14.13
C ASP A 83 -3.56 -5.31 15.54
N SER A 84 -3.51 -4.01 15.81
CA SER A 84 -3.94 -3.44 17.09
C SER A 84 -5.44 -3.65 17.34
N LEU A 85 -6.27 -3.46 16.31
CA LEU A 85 -7.71 -3.70 16.39
C LEU A 85 -8.05 -5.17 16.65
N LEU A 86 -7.33 -6.09 15.99
CA LEU A 86 -7.51 -7.53 16.17
C LEU A 86 -7.07 -7.97 17.57
N GLU A 87 -5.98 -7.41 18.10
CA GLU A 87 -5.48 -7.75 19.44
C GLU A 87 -6.32 -7.16 20.57
N HIS A 88 -6.82 -5.93 20.42
CA HIS A 88 -7.46 -5.20 21.52
C HIS A 88 -8.97 -5.10 21.40
N HIS A 89 -9.56 -5.46 20.25
CA HIS A 89 -10.99 -5.34 19.94
C HIS A 89 -11.57 -3.93 20.17
N ARG A 90 -10.71 -2.91 20.09
CA ARG A 90 -11.02 -1.49 20.24
C ARG A 90 -9.90 -0.67 19.63
N VAL A 91 -10.14 0.61 19.38
CA VAL A 91 -9.08 1.55 19.02
C VAL A 91 -8.21 1.82 20.24
N ASP A 92 -6.98 1.32 20.25
CA ASP A 92 -5.97 1.61 21.26
C ASP A 92 -4.86 2.49 20.66
N VAL A 93 -5.03 3.81 20.75
CA VAL A 93 -4.13 4.78 20.10
C VAL A 93 -2.68 4.68 20.57
N LEU A 94 -2.44 4.23 21.81
CA LEU A 94 -1.08 4.10 22.33
C LEU A 94 -0.39 2.86 21.77
N ASP A 95 -1.14 1.77 21.58
CA ASP A 95 -0.61 0.57 20.92
C ASP A 95 -0.32 0.83 19.43
N ILE A 96 -1.26 1.45 18.71
CA ILE A 96 -1.08 1.84 17.30
C ILE A 96 0.19 2.72 17.15
N ALA A 97 0.37 3.72 18.01
CA ALA A 97 1.55 4.58 17.98
C ALA A 97 2.86 3.81 18.22
N ARG A 98 2.86 2.79 19.11
CA ARG A 98 4.02 1.93 19.33
C ARG A 98 4.33 1.07 18.11
N ARG A 99 3.32 0.55 17.42
CA ARG A 99 3.48 -0.22 16.18
C ARG A 99 4.03 0.63 15.05
N PHE A 100 3.50 1.83 14.86
CA PHE A 100 4.07 2.79 13.90
C PHE A 100 5.52 3.12 14.21
N HIS A 101 5.82 3.42 15.48
CA HIS A 101 7.19 3.71 15.89
C HIS A 101 8.10 2.49 15.66
N HIS A 102 7.63 1.28 15.98
CA HIS A 102 8.38 0.05 15.74
C HIS A 102 8.68 -0.13 14.25
N TRP A 103 7.66 -0.13 13.40
CA TRP A 103 7.79 -0.20 11.94
C TRP A 103 8.78 0.85 11.44
N ALA A 104 8.66 2.12 11.87
CA ALA A 104 9.54 3.21 11.43
C ALA A 104 11.02 3.03 11.81
N ILE A 105 11.36 2.22 12.83
CA ILE A 105 12.75 2.00 13.24
C ILE A 105 13.32 0.63 12.83
N THR A 106 12.46 -0.34 12.51
CA THR A 106 12.87 -1.68 12.05
C THR A 106 12.84 -1.80 10.55
N ASP A 107 11.73 -1.37 9.97
CA ASP A 107 11.37 -1.57 8.58
C ASP A 107 11.33 -0.25 7.79
N GLY A 108 11.48 0.87 8.50
CA GLY A 108 11.13 2.27 8.17
C GLY A 108 11.72 2.90 6.92
N GLY A 109 11.54 2.25 5.79
CA GLY A 109 11.89 2.72 4.46
C GLY A 109 11.08 1.97 3.39
N GLU A 110 9.83 1.64 3.72
CA GLU A 110 8.87 0.91 2.88
C GLU A 110 9.16 -0.60 2.81
N VAL A 111 8.30 -1.41 3.44
CA VAL A 111 8.40 -2.87 3.33
C VAL A 111 7.95 -3.28 1.92
N LYS A 112 8.89 -3.75 1.12
CA LYS A 112 8.66 -4.16 -0.27
C LYS A 112 8.02 -5.54 -0.33
N LYS A 113 6.75 -5.58 0.01
CA LYS A 113 5.88 -6.76 -0.07
C LYS A 113 4.82 -6.51 -1.13
N GLY A 114 4.53 -7.56 -1.90
CA GLY A 114 3.54 -7.48 -2.97
C GLY A 114 2.11 -7.61 -2.45
N VAL A 115 1.14 -6.97 -3.12
CA VAL A 115 -0.30 -7.20 -2.90
C VAL A 115 -0.67 -8.70 -2.88
N GLY A 116 0.09 -9.53 -3.61
CA GLY A 116 -0.07 -10.99 -3.62
C GLY A 116 0.26 -11.69 -2.30
N GLU A 117 0.97 -11.04 -1.37
CA GLU A 117 1.34 -11.59 -0.06
C GLU A 117 0.26 -11.40 1.01
N LEU A 118 -0.86 -10.74 0.68
CA LEU A 118 -2.06 -10.74 1.51
C LEU A 118 -2.83 -12.08 1.44
N PHE A 119 -2.34 -13.06 0.65
CA PHE A 119 -2.96 -14.37 0.37
C PHE A 119 -1.99 -15.54 0.57
#